data_AF-A0A177C2A0-F1
#
_entry.id   AF-A0A177C2A0-F1
#
_cell.length_a   1.000
_cell.length_b   1.000
_cell.length_c   1.000
_cell.angle_alpha   90.00
_cell.angle_beta   90.00
_cell.angle_gamma   90.00
#
_symmetry.space_group_name_H-M   'P 1'
#
loop_
_entity.id
_entity.type
_entity.pdbx_description
1 polymer ?
#
loop_
_entity_poly.entity_id
_entity_poly.type
_entity_poly.pdbx_seq_one_letter_code
_entity_poly.pdbx_strand_id
1 'polypeptide(L)'
;MTREQNVHTWGNQGRSRGRTRPSPPRAQARRDSRARSPANSWSAQRKSQARQARFKLLPCTRDPQCTRPWTMASFLRSLHEYVAPPPPPAMEALREKLPVSPKHPYFPSESPIVGYLANEYNTVELVSLFAAGCAVIFSLTYVTVKRVRPSLPVSDLSTILWFVLCGFIHLFFEGYYAYNFRTIGGHQDLFGQLWKEYALSDSRYLTADSAFVLCMESITAAFWGPLSFVTAALIAVDHPLRHPFTIIVSLGQFYGDVLYYATSLFDEGMLGLTYSRPEAAYYWGYFVLMNAFWIVIPAILIWQSVRASSRAFAALKRAEKLLNGGLQNGHAKKAQ
;
A
#
# COMPACT_ATOMS: atom_id res chain seq x y z
N MET A 1 58.89 24.19 -4.10
CA MET A 1 60.04 23.41 -4.58
C MET A 1 60.71 22.75 -3.38
N THR A 2 61.23 21.55 -3.60
CA THR A 2 62.11 20.72 -2.75
C THR A 2 61.54 20.06 -1.48
N ARG A 3 61.22 18.77 -1.67
CA ARG A 3 61.41 17.63 -0.75
C ARG A 3 62.77 17.69 -0.04
N GLU A 4 62.83 17.14 1.17
CA GLU A 4 63.82 16.10 1.49
C GLU A 4 63.35 15.21 2.65
N GLN A 5 63.46 13.91 2.42
CA GLN A 5 63.32 12.84 3.41
C GLN A 5 64.69 12.61 4.05
N ASN A 6 64.74 12.18 5.32
CA ASN A 6 65.67 11.10 5.64
C ASN A 6 65.27 10.30 6.89
N VAL A 7 65.55 9.02 6.74
CA VAL A 7 65.34 7.86 7.60
C VAL A 7 66.56 7.69 8.51
N HIS A 8 66.41 7.17 9.73
CA HIS A 8 67.19 6.01 10.21
C HIS A 8 66.82 5.55 11.63
N THR A 9 67.12 4.28 11.83
CA THR A 9 66.62 3.27 12.76
C THR A 9 67.65 2.92 13.84
N TRP A 10 67.27 2.00 14.75
CA TRP A 10 68.06 1.26 15.74
C TRP A 10 68.29 1.99 17.09
N GLY A 11 68.21 1.35 18.26
CA GLY A 11 68.21 -0.07 18.61
C GLY A 11 68.00 -0.26 20.12
N ASN A 12 68.08 -1.52 20.52
CA ASN A 12 67.44 -2.17 21.67
C ASN A 12 68.42 -2.39 22.85
N GLN A 13 67.87 -2.57 24.07
CA GLN A 13 68.29 -3.49 25.16
C GLN A 13 68.65 -2.92 26.56
N GLY A 14 68.03 -3.53 27.58
CA GLY A 14 68.71 -4.05 28.79
C GLY A 14 68.35 -3.39 30.15
N ARG A 15 67.29 -3.85 30.85
CA ARG A 15 67.28 -4.75 32.05
C ARG A 15 67.77 -4.18 33.40
N SER A 16 66.89 -4.17 34.41
CA SER A 16 66.90 -5.07 35.61
C SER A 16 65.90 -4.57 36.69
N ARG A 17 64.89 -5.38 37.05
CA ARG A 17 64.72 -6.25 38.25
C ARG A 17 64.02 -5.59 39.46
N GLY A 18 62.86 -6.13 39.83
CA GLY A 18 62.22 -5.98 41.14
C GLY A 18 61.05 -6.96 41.28
N ARG A 19 61.20 -7.99 42.12
CA ARG A 19 60.21 -9.05 42.43
C ARG A 19 59.21 -8.56 43.48
N THR A 20 57.96 -9.00 43.40
CA THR A 20 57.19 -9.65 44.51
C THR A 20 55.86 -10.22 43.99
N ARG A 21 55.61 -11.51 44.27
CA ARG A 21 54.30 -12.19 44.15
C ARG A 21 53.53 -12.06 45.49
N PRO A 22 52.20 -12.21 45.46
CA PRO A 22 51.58 -13.18 46.36
C PRO A 22 50.57 -14.12 45.67
N SER A 23 50.36 -15.25 46.34
CA SER A 23 49.67 -16.50 45.96
C SER A 23 48.13 -16.41 45.88
N PRO A 24 47.43 -17.37 45.22
CA PRO A 24 45.97 -17.35 45.05
C PRO A 24 45.24 -18.04 46.22
N PRO A 25 44.00 -17.65 46.57
CA PRO A 25 43.19 -18.44 47.49
C PRO A 25 42.36 -19.51 46.77
N ARG A 26 42.16 -20.59 47.55
CA ARG A 26 41.55 -21.88 47.24
C ARG A 26 40.07 -21.83 46.84
N ALA A 27 39.71 -22.86 46.08
CA ALA A 27 38.36 -23.31 45.81
C ALA A 27 37.52 -23.54 47.08
N GLN A 28 36.27 -23.10 47.04
CA GLN A 28 35.23 -23.52 47.96
C GLN A 28 33.93 -23.78 47.18
N ALA A 29 33.25 -24.83 47.61
CA ALA A 29 32.25 -25.57 46.87
C ALA A 29 30.85 -24.94 46.85
N ARG A 30 30.11 -25.28 45.78
CA ARG A 30 28.66 -25.52 45.70
C ARG A 30 27.73 -24.46 46.31
N ARG A 31 27.09 -23.69 45.41
CA ARG A 31 25.63 -23.52 45.42
C ARG A 31 25.13 -23.42 43.99
N ASP A 32 24.15 -24.26 43.67
CA ASP A 32 23.50 -24.36 42.38
C ASP A 32 22.79 -23.07 42.00
N SER A 33 23.17 -22.49 40.87
CA SER A 33 22.31 -21.60 40.09
C SER A 33 22.52 -21.92 38.61
N ARG A 34 21.94 -23.05 38.17
CA ARG A 34 21.68 -23.27 36.74
C ARG A 34 20.82 -22.12 36.23
N ALA A 35 21.46 -21.15 35.58
CA ALA A 35 20.81 -20.24 34.66
C ALA A 35 20.02 -21.08 33.66
N ARG A 36 18.69 -21.03 33.76
CA ARG A 36 17.80 -21.63 32.75
C ARG A 36 17.99 -20.83 31.47
N SER A 37 18.52 -21.52 30.46
CA SER A 37 18.51 -21.11 29.05
C SER A 37 17.11 -20.61 28.63
N PRO A 38 16.98 -19.58 27.77
CA PRO A 38 15.71 -18.95 27.40
C PRO A 38 14.87 -19.78 26.40
N ALA A 39 14.87 -21.10 26.56
CA ALA A 39 14.09 -22.04 25.75
C ALA A 39 12.69 -22.32 26.34
N ASN A 40 12.37 -21.82 27.54
CA ASN A 40 11.12 -22.12 28.25
C ASN A 40 10.04 -21.03 28.18
N SER A 41 10.30 -19.87 27.56
CA SER A 41 9.25 -18.86 27.31
C SER A 41 8.42 -19.19 26.07
N TRP A 42 9.03 -19.82 25.05
CA TRP A 42 8.37 -20.21 23.80
C TRP A 42 7.35 -21.35 23.98
N SER A 43 7.54 -22.24 24.95
CA SER A 43 6.62 -23.36 25.22
C SER A 43 5.43 -22.95 26.08
N ALA A 44 5.58 -21.94 26.95
CA ALA A 44 4.48 -21.37 27.72
C ALA A 44 3.56 -20.51 26.84
N GLN A 45 4.12 -19.75 25.91
CA GLN A 45 3.36 -18.89 24.99
C GLN A 45 2.60 -19.71 23.93
N ARG A 46 3.18 -20.80 23.41
CA ARG A 46 2.45 -21.77 22.57
C ARG A 46 1.35 -22.51 23.33
N LYS A 47 1.53 -22.84 24.61
CA LYS A 47 0.49 -23.50 25.43
C LYS A 47 -0.65 -22.57 25.82
N SER A 48 -0.38 -21.27 25.96
CA SER A 48 -1.41 -20.22 26.12
C SER A 48 -2.22 -20.01 24.84
N GLN A 49 -1.55 -19.89 23.68
CA GLN A 49 -2.22 -19.77 22.38
C GLN A 49 -2.97 -21.06 21.98
N ALA A 50 -2.43 -22.24 22.30
CA ALA A 50 -3.11 -23.52 22.05
C ALA A 50 -4.32 -23.78 22.99
N ARG A 51 -4.42 -23.06 24.12
CA ARG A 51 -5.63 -23.09 24.97
C ARG A 51 -6.72 -22.13 24.48
N GLN A 52 -6.37 -21.06 23.77
CA GLN A 52 -7.33 -20.17 23.10
C GLN A 52 -7.77 -20.68 21.72
N ALA A 53 -7.02 -21.59 21.10
CA ALA A 53 -7.36 -22.24 19.83
C ALA A 53 -8.10 -23.60 19.98
N ARG A 54 -8.82 -23.82 21.09
CA ARG A 54 -9.89 -24.84 21.13
C ARG A 54 -11.23 -24.14 20.97
N PHE A 55 -11.48 -23.65 19.75
CA PHE A 55 -12.85 -23.60 19.27
C PHE A 55 -13.35 -25.04 19.28
N LYS A 56 -14.17 -25.40 20.27
CA LYS A 56 -15.05 -26.54 20.11
C LYS A 56 -15.93 -26.20 18.91
N LEU A 57 -15.63 -26.79 17.76
CA LEU A 57 -16.65 -27.06 16.75
C LEU A 57 -17.69 -27.94 17.45
N LEU A 58 -18.62 -27.30 18.14
CA LEU A 58 -19.87 -27.93 18.53
C LEU A 58 -20.56 -28.32 17.22
N PRO A 59 -20.97 -29.58 17.04
CA PRO A 59 -21.84 -29.92 15.92
C PRO A 59 -23.08 -29.03 16.01
N CYS A 60 -23.32 -28.24 14.97
CA CYS A 60 -24.59 -27.54 14.75
C CYS A 60 -25.69 -28.59 14.55
N THR A 61 -26.19 -29.19 15.63
CA THR A 61 -27.27 -30.18 15.55
C THR A 61 -28.37 -29.96 16.57
N ARG A 62 -28.35 -28.86 17.35
CA ARG A 62 -29.41 -28.56 18.34
C ARG A 62 -29.76 -27.07 18.46
N ASP A 63 -29.71 -26.33 17.36
CA ASP A 63 -30.31 -24.99 17.30
C ASP A 63 -31.42 -24.95 16.23
N PRO A 64 -32.70 -24.75 16.62
CA PRO A 64 -33.82 -24.63 15.67
C PRO A 64 -33.75 -23.37 14.78
N GLN A 65 -32.76 -22.49 14.95
CA GLN A 65 -32.51 -21.36 14.05
C GLN A 65 -31.66 -21.72 12.81
N CYS A 66 -30.93 -22.83 12.84
CA CYS A 66 -29.94 -23.17 11.80
C CYS A 66 -30.55 -23.78 10.52
N THR A 67 -31.88 -23.99 10.47
CA THR A 67 -32.60 -24.59 9.33
C THR A 67 -33.47 -23.59 8.56
N ARG A 68 -33.40 -22.29 8.85
CA ARG A 68 -34.18 -21.28 8.12
C ARG A 68 -33.46 -20.85 6.84
N PRO A 69 -34.15 -20.76 5.69
CA PRO A 69 -33.53 -20.25 4.46
C PRO A 69 -33.04 -18.82 4.66
N TRP A 70 -31.85 -18.52 4.11
CA TRP A 70 -31.28 -17.17 4.07
C TRP A 70 -32.25 -16.24 3.33
N THR A 71 -32.81 -15.26 4.03
CA THR A 71 -33.72 -14.25 3.47
C THR A 71 -33.12 -12.86 3.64
N MET A 72 -33.53 -11.91 2.79
CA MET A 72 -33.11 -10.51 2.93
C MET A 72 -33.47 -9.94 4.32
N ALA A 73 -34.57 -10.41 4.91
CA ALA A 73 -34.99 -10.03 6.26
C ALA A 73 -34.10 -10.60 7.38
N SER A 74 -33.45 -11.75 7.20
CA SER A 74 -32.45 -12.25 8.15
C SER A 74 -31.12 -11.50 8.04
N PHE A 75 -30.72 -11.12 6.83
CA PHE A 75 -29.52 -10.31 6.59
C PHE A 75 -29.63 -8.91 7.24
N LEU A 76 -30.76 -8.23 7.03
CA LEU A 76 -31.01 -6.91 7.64
C LEU A 76 -31.07 -6.96 9.17
N ARG A 77 -31.51 -8.08 9.75
CA ARG A 77 -31.58 -8.27 11.21
C ARG A 77 -30.19 -8.52 11.81
N SER A 78 -29.35 -9.32 11.16
CA SER A 78 -27.94 -9.49 11.54
C SER A 78 -27.16 -8.19 11.44
N LEU A 79 -27.43 -7.36 10.43
CA LEU A 79 -26.83 -6.02 10.32
C LEU A 79 -27.22 -5.14 11.52
N HIS A 80 -28.49 -5.16 11.93
CA HIS A 80 -28.96 -4.37 13.08
C HIS A 80 -28.36 -4.84 14.42
N GLU A 81 -28.18 -6.16 14.61
CA GLU A 81 -27.57 -6.72 15.82
C GLU A 81 -26.05 -6.50 15.88
N TYR A 82 -25.36 -6.41 14.74
CA TYR A 82 -23.93 -6.06 14.67
C TYR A 82 -23.67 -4.57 14.92
N VAL A 83 -24.67 -3.71 14.69
CA VAL A 83 -24.62 -2.25 14.89
C VAL A 83 -24.85 -1.83 16.34
N ALA A 84 -25.36 -2.72 17.21
CA ALA A 84 -25.53 -2.39 18.62
C ALA A 84 -24.18 -2.47 19.38
N PRO A 85 -23.66 -1.36 19.93
CA PRO A 85 -22.41 -1.40 20.70
C PRO A 85 -22.64 -2.13 22.03
N PRO A 86 -21.67 -2.95 22.51
CA PRO A 86 -21.77 -3.58 23.82
C PRO A 86 -21.71 -2.53 24.95
N PRO A 87 -22.41 -2.76 26.08
CA PRO A 87 -22.39 -1.84 27.21
C PRO A 87 -21.00 -1.81 27.89
N PRO A 88 -20.50 -0.64 28.31
CA PRO A 88 -19.21 -0.52 28.99
C PRO A 88 -19.38 -0.80 30.49
N PRO A 89 -18.70 -1.82 31.03
CA PRO A 89 -17.94 -1.55 32.25
C PRO A 89 -16.62 -2.34 32.40
N ALA A 90 -16.12 -3.01 31.35
CA ALA A 90 -14.87 -3.79 31.45
C ALA A 90 -13.65 -3.13 30.77
N MET A 91 -13.85 -2.16 29.89
CA MET A 91 -12.77 -1.49 29.14
C MET A 91 -12.09 -0.36 29.92
N GLU A 92 -12.79 0.27 30.86
CA GLU A 92 -12.26 1.36 31.69
C GLU A 92 -11.12 0.87 32.61
N ALA A 93 -11.24 -0.35 33.15
CA ALA A 93 -10.29 -0.92 34.10
C ALA A 93 -8.97 -1.40 33.47
N LEU A 94 -8.91 -1.55 32.15
CA LEU A 94 -7.68 -1.90 31.39
C LEU A 94 -6.94 -0.66 30.88
N ARG A 95 -7.59 0.50 30.87
CA ARG A 95 -7.06 1.78 30.36
C ARG A 95 -5.98 2.37 31.27
N GLU A 96 -5.98 1.99 32.55
CA GLU A 96 -5.09 2.54 33.58
C GLU A 96 -3.64 2.00 33.55
N LYS A 97 -3.30 1.10 32.62
CA LYS A 97 -1.98 0.43 32.57
C LYS A 97 -1.22 0.55 31.25
N LEU A 98 -1.75 1.28 30.26
CA LEU A 98 -1.05 1.45 28.98
C LEU A 98 -0.18 2.72 29.02
N PRO A 99 1.06 2.67 28.51
CA PRO A 99 1.88 3.87 28.36
C PRO A 99 1.11 4.91 27.54
N VAL A 100 1.11 6.17 28.00
CA VAL A 100 0.52 7.30 27.29
C VAL A 100 1.10 7.32 25.88
N SER A 101 0.26 7.05 24.87
CA SER A 101 0.66 7.14 23.48
C SER A 101 1.25 8.54 23.21
N PRO A 102 2.39 8.66 22.51
CA PRO A 102 2.92 9.95 22.15
C PRO A 102 1.85 10.77 21.42
N LYS A 103 1.66 12.03 21.84
CA LYS A 103 0.71 12.94 21.20
C LYS A 103 1.09 13.11 19.72
N HIS A 104 0.14 12.88 18.83
CA HIS A 104 0.32 12.98 17.38
C HIS A 104 -0.78 13.83 16.73
N PRO A 105 -0.58 14.35 15.50
CA PRO A 105 -1.53 15.24 14.83
C PRO A 105 -2.69 14.53 14.10
N TYR A 106 -2.69 13.19 14.05
CA TYR A 106 -3.67 12.37 13.34
C TYR A 106 -4.99 12.19 14.09
N PHE A 107 -6.04 11.78 13.36
CA PHE A 107 -7.40 11.64 13.85
C PHE A 107 -7.92 10.20 13.69
N PRO A 108 -8.68 9.66 14.66
CA PRO A 108 -8.94 10.20 15.99
C PRO A 108 -7.66 10.37 16.83
N SER A 109 -7.56 11.43 17.64
CA SER A 109 -6.34 11.74 18.40
C SER A 109 -5.98 10.72 19.47
N GLU A 110 -6.93 9.86 19.85
CA GLU A 110 -6.75 8.78 20.84
C GLU A 110 -6.18 7.49 20.20
N SER A 111 -6.14 7.40 18.87
CA SER A 111 -5.76 6.19 18.16
C SER A 111 -4.27 5.90 18.30
N PRO A 112 -3.85 4.73 18.79
CA PRO A 112 -2.42 4.45 18.95
C PRO A 112 -1.71 4.33 17.60
N ILE A 113 -0.55 4.97 17.47
CA ILE A 113 0.35 4.83 16.32
C ILE A 113 1.66 4.21 16.78
N VAL A 114 1.97 3.03 16.24
CA VAL A 114 3.13 2.24 16.65
C VAL A 114 4.42 2.96 16.27
N GLY A 115 5.24 3.25 17.29
CA GLY A 115 6.56 3.84 17.10
C GLY A 115 6.55 5.26 16.54
N TYR A 116 5.47 6.02 16.74
CA TYR A 116 5.30 7.35 16.15
C TYR A 116 6.52 8.26 16.36
N LEU A 117 7.06 8.78 15.25
CA LEU A 117 8.00 9.88 15.20
C LEU A 117 7.49 10.93 14.22
N ALA A 118 7.51 12.20 14.62
CA ALA A 118 7.17 13.32 13.75
C ALA A 118 8.14 13.39 12.55
N ASN A 119 7.67 13.92 11.42
CA ASN A 119 8.52 14.13 10.25
C ASN A 119 9.64 15.13 10.57
N GLU A 120 10.83 14.86 10.03
CA GLU A 120 11.96 15.80 10.04
C GLU A 120 11.82 16.84 8.91
N TYR A 121 11.32 16.40 7.76
CA TYR A 121 10.97 17.29 6.65
C TYR A 121 9.63 17.98 6.91
N ASN A 122 9.53 19.24 6.54
CA ASN A 122 8.25 19.94 6.53
C ASN A 122 7.44 19.63 5.25
N THR A 123 6.16 20.01 5.25
CA THR A 123 5.24 19.80 4.12
C THR A 123 5.78 20.33 2.79
N VAL A 124 6.39 21.52 2.76
CA VAL A 124 6.91 22.12 1.53
C VAL A 124 8.07 21.30 0.97
N GLU A 125 8.98 20.85 1.82
CA GLU A 125 10.10 19.97 1.42
C GLU A 125 9.58 18.66 0.84
N LEU A 126 8.64 18.00 1.53
CA LEU A 126 8.07 16.72 1.08
C LEU A 126 7.33 16.85 -0.26
N VAL A 127 6.46 17.85 -0.39
CA VAL A 127 5.72 18.12 -1.63
C VAL A 127 6.69 18.48 -2.77
N SER A 128 7.74 19.25 -2.48
CA SER A 128 8.76 19.61 -3.48
C SER A 128 9.55 18.39 -3.95
N LEU A 129 9.94 17.50 -3.04
CA LEU A 129 10.64 16.26 -3.36
C LEU A 129 9.75 15.31 -4.17
N PHE A 130 8.47 15.19 -3.81
CA PHE A 130 7.50 14.41 -4.57
C PHE A 130 7.31 14.98 -5.98
N ALA A 131 7.11 16.29 -6.11
CA ALA A 131 6.96 16.97 -7.39
C ALA A 131 8.23 16.82 -8.26
N ALA A 132 9.42 16.91 -7.67
CA ALA A 132 10.68 16.66 -8.37
C ALA A 132 10.78 15.22 -8.87
N GLY A 133 10.37 14.24 -8.06
CA GLY A 133 10.28 12.83 -8.47
C GLY A 133 9.36 12.63 -9.67
N CYS A 134 8.14 13.20 -9.63
CA CYS A 134 7.20 13.20 -10.74
C CYS A 134 7.79 13.85 -12.00
N ALA A 135 8.46 15.00 -11.87
CA ALA A 135 9.08 15.69 -12.99
C ALA A 135 10.20 14.86 -13.64
N VAL A 136 11.01 14.15 -12.85
CA VAL A 136 12.03 13.22 -13.34
C VAL A 136 11.38 12.05 -14.10
N ILE A 137 10.35 11.42 -13.53
CA ILE A 137 9.61 10.32 -14.16
C ILE A 137 9.03 10.77 -15.50
N PHE A 138 8.34 11.91 -15.54
CA PHE A 138 7.76 12.45 -16.76
C PHE A 138 8.83 12.79 -17.80
N SER A 139 9.93 13.42 -17.40
CA SER A 139 11.00 13.82 -18.32
C SER A 139 11.67 12.61 -18.95
N LEU A 140 12.03 11.60 -18.15
CA LEU A 140 12.65 10.36 -18.63
C LEU A 140 11.70 9.58 -19.55
N THR A 141 10.43 9.48 -19.18
CA THR A 141 9.40 8.82 -19.99
C THR A 141 9.21 9.54 -21.32
N TYR A 142 9.04 10.86 -21.29
CA TYR A 142 8.87 11.69 -22.49
C TYR A 142 10.04 11.51 -23.46
N VAL A 143 11.28 11.65 -22.97
CA VAL A 143 12.49 11.51 -23.78
C VAL A 143 12.59 10.11 -24.37
N THR A 144 12.31 9.08 -23.58
CA THR A 144 12.36 7.68 -24.04
C THR A 144 11.32 7.42 -25.12
N VAL A 145 10.07 7.80 -24.89
CA VAL A 145 8.97 7.62 -25.85
C VAL A 145 9.22 8.40 -27.14
N LYS A 146 9.66 9.65 -27.04
CA LYS A 146 9.96 10.47 -28.24
C LYS A 146 11.17 10.00 -29.02
N ARG A 147 12.16 9.35 -28.37
CA ARG A 147 13.28 8.72 -29.08
C ARG A 147 12.84 7.45 -29.82
N VAL A 148 11.99 6.64 -29.21
CA VAL A 148 11.52 5.37 -29.80
C VAL A 148 10.46 5.61 -30.88
N ARG A 149 9.52 6.55 -30.66
CA ARG A 149 8.42 6.85 -31.58
C ARG A 149 8.15 8.36 -31.66
N PRO A 150 8.95 9.11 -32.44
CA PRO A 150 8.85 10.57 -32.53
C PRO A 150 7.46 11.07 -32.96
N SER A 151 6.79 10.32 -33.84
CA SER A 151 5.48 10.62 -34.42
C SER A 151 4.28 10.18 -33.55
N LEU A 152 4.51 9.71 -32.32
CA LEU A 152 3.43 9.30 -31.42
C LEU A 152 2.46 10.49 -31.18
N PRO A 153 1.14 10.30 -31.34
CA PRO A 153 0.14 11.31 -31.02
C PRO A 153 0.24 11.81 -29.58
N VAL A 154 -0.12 13.08 -29.36
CA VAL A 154 -0.07 13.70 -28.02
C VAL A 154 -1.01 12.98 -27.05
N SER A 155 -2.18 12.49 -27.49
CA SER A 155 -3.10 11.73 -26.65
C SER A 155 -2.47 10.46 -26.07
N ASP A 156 -1.76 9.72 -26.93
CA ASP A 156 -1.12 8.46 -26.56
C ASP A 156 0.10 8.76 -25.67
N LEU A 157 0.84 9.84 -25.94
CA LEU A 157 1.94 10.29 -25.10
C LEU A 157 1.46 10.63 -23.68
N SER A 158 0.40 11.42 -23.55
CA SER A 158 -0.16 11.79 -22.25
C SER A 158 -0.67 10.57 -21.49
N THR A 159 -1.27 9.60 -22.18
CA THR A 159 -1.73 8.34 -21.58
C THR A 159 -0.56 7.46 -21.12
N ILE A 160 0.53 7.40 -21.88
CA ILE A 160 1.76 6.72 -21.47
C ILE A 160 2.36 7.39 -20.23
N LEU A 161 2.48 8.72 -20.21
CA LEU A 161 2.99 9.47 -19.07
C LEU A 161 2.16 9.20 -17.80
N TRP A 162 0.84 9.20 -17.93
CA TRP A 162 -0.09 8.84 -16.86
C TRP A 162 0.17 7.43 -16.33
N PHE A 163 0.15 6.40 -17.19
CA PHE A 163 0.35 5.02 -16.74
C PHE A 163 1.76 4.76 -16.19
N VAL A 164 2.79 5.42 -16.71
CA VAL A 164 4.13 5.30 -16.11
C VAL A 164 4.16 5.92 -14.72
N LEU A 165 3.55 7.10 -14.52
CA LEU A 165 3.42 7.68 -13.18
C LEU A 165 2.63 6.76 -12.24
N CYS A 166 1.48 6.24 -12.66
CA CYS A 166 0.71 5.26 -11.87
C CYS A 166 1.54 4.02 -11.54
N GLY A 167 2.31 3.52 -12.50
CA GLY A 167 3.22 2.39 -12.29
C GLY A 167 4.20 2.66 -11.15
N PHE A 168 4.80 3.85 -11.13
CA PHE A 168 5.73 4.23 -10.07
C PHE A 168 5.04 4.41 -8.71
N ILE A 169 3.92 5.11 -8.67
CA ILE A 169 3.17 5.36 -7.43
C ILE A 169 2.67 4.02 -6.84
N HIS A 170 1.97 3.21 -7.63
CA HIS A 170 1.41 1.97 -7.12
C HIS A 170 2.51 0.96 -6.72
N LEU A 171 3.51 0.75 -7.59
CA LEU A 171 4.50 -0.29 -7.31
C LEU A 171 5.47 0.09 -6.19
N PHE A 172 5.97 1.34 -6.18
CA PHE A 172 7.01 1.75 -5.24
C PHE A 172 6.46 2.50 -4.03
N PHE A 173 5.54 3.45 -4.22
CA PHE A 173 5.04 4.26 -3.12
C PHE A 173 4.00 3.49 -2.28
N GLU A 174 2.96 2.94 -2.91
CA GLU A 174 1.94 2.12 -2.24
C GLU A 174 2.50 0.75 -1.85
N GLY A 175 3.38 0.16 -2.66
CA GLY A 175 4.12 -1.05 -2.31
C GLY A 175 5.00 -0.86 -1.06
N TYR A 176 5.63 0.30 -0.89
CA TYR A 176 6.36 0.63 0.32
C TYR A 176 5.44 0.68 1.54
N TYR A 177 4.26 1.30 1.41
CA TYR A 177 3.27 1.29 2.49
C TYR A 177 2.81 -0.13 2.83
N ALA A 178 2.38 -0.90 1.84
CA ALA A 178 1.91 -2.27 2.05
C ALA A 178 2.97 -3.16 2.74
N TYR A 179 4.25 -2.95 2.43
CA TYR A 179 5.35 -3.67 3.09
C TYR A 179 5.61 -3.18 4.52
N ASN A 180 5.54 -1.87 4.77
CA ASN A 180 5.95 -1.24 6.04
C ASN A 180 4.79 -0.79 6.94
N PHE A 181 3.53 -1.09 6.61
CA PHE A 181 2.34 -0.50 7.24
C PHE A 181 2.32 -0.58 8.77
N ARG A 182 2.95 -1.60 9.36
CA ARG A 182 3.00 -1.82 10.81
C ARG A 182 3.96 -0.88 11.55
N THR A 183 4.99 -0.37 10.87
CA THR A 183 6.10 0.36 11.49
C THR A 183 6.29 1.76 10.90
N ILE A 184 5.54 2.10 9.85
CA ILE A 184 5.70 3.35 9.09
C ILE A 184 5.58 4.61 9.96
N GLY A 185 4.86 4.54 11.09
CA GLY A 185 4.77 5.63 12.06
C GLY A 185 6.13 6.11 12.60
N GLY A 186 7.14 5.23 12.64
CA GLY A 186 8.50 5.56 13.07
C GLY A 186 9.51 5.78 11.95
N HIS A 187 9.09 5.73 10.68
CA HIS A 187 10.02 5.82 9.56
C HIS A 187 10.44 7.27 9.28
N GLN A 188 11.72 7.48 8.97
CA GLN A 188 12.31 8.80 8.66
C GLN A 188 12.95 8.85 7.27
N ASP A 189 12.87 7.79 6.46
CA ASP A 189 13.18 7.91 5.04
C ASP A 189 12.08 8.69 4.30
N LEU A 190 12.38 9.10 3.06
CA LEU A 190 11.48 9.93 2.25
C LEU A 190 10.07 9.34 2.11
N PHE A 191 9.94 8.02 1.85
CA PHE A 191 8.64 7.41 1.63
C PHE A 191 7.85 7.32 2.93
N GLY A 192 8.50 6.93 4.03
CA GLY A 192 7.87 6.93 5.35
C GLY A 192 7.35 8.31 5.76
N GLN A 193 8.13 9.36 5.52
CA GLN A 193 7.72 10.73 5.82
C GLN A 193 6.61 11.25 4.89
N LEU A 194 6.63 10.91 3.60
CA LEU A 194 5.55 11.22 2.66
C LEU A 194 4.22 10.54 3.05
N TRP A 195 4.27 9.28 3.48
CA TRP A 195 3.08 8.58 3.97
C TRP A 195 2.53 9.18 5.25
N LYS A 196 3.41 9.58 6.18
CA LYS A 196 3.00 10.33 7.37
C LYS A 196 2.36 11.68 7.01
N GLU A 197 2.91 12.40 6.03
CA GLU A 197 2.33 13.65 5.55
C GLU A 197 0.95 13.43 4.91
N TYR A 198 0.81 12.41 4.05
CA TYR A 198 -0.48 12.06 3.44
C TYR A 198 -1.49 11.57 4.48
N ALA A 199 -1.06 10.86 5.52
CA ALA A 199 -1.93 10.40 6.59
C ALA A 199 -2.56 11.55 7.41
N LEU A 200 -2.10 12.80 7.26
CA LEU A 200 -2.79 13.96 7.84
C LEU A 200 -4.17 14.18 7.20
N SER A 201 -4.35 13.74 5.94
CA SER A 201 -5.65 13.77 5.26
C SER A 201 -6.48 12.52 5.49
N ASP A 202 -5.84 11.38 5.75
CA ASP A 202 -6.50 10.13 6.12
C ASP A 202 -5.61 9.27 7.03
N SER A 203 -5.93 9.29 8.31
CA SER A 203 -5.12 8.63 9.33
C SER A 203 -5.22 7.10 9.31
N ARG A 204 -6.13 6.50 8.52
CA ARG A 204 -6.22 5.03 8.37
C ARG A 204 -4.91 4.41 7.86
N TYR A 205 -4.04 5.20 7.22
CA TYR A 205 -2.69 4.78 6.82
C TYR A 205 -1.71 4.63 7.99
N LEU A 206 -2.05 5.06 9.22
CA LEU A 206 -1.20 4.96 10.41
C LEU A 206 -1.88 4.30 11.62
N THR A 207 -3.21 4.21 11.62
CA THR A 207 -4.00 3.72 12.76
C THR A 207 -4.44 2.26 12.60
N ALA A 208 -5.12 1.72 13.61
CA ALA A 208 -5.61 0.34 13.63
C ALA A 208 -6.67 0.04 12.54
N ASP A 209 -7.33 1.07 12.01
CA ASP A 209 -8.37 0.96 10.98
C ASP A 209 -7.79 0.82 9.55
N SER A 210 -6.52 0.44 9.45
CA SER A 210 -5.79 0.30 8.19
C SER A 210 -6.21 -0.88 7.33
N ALA A 211 -7.15 -1.72 7.77
CA ALA A 211 -7.44 -3.01 7.13
C ALA A 211 -7.87 -2.86 5.66
N PHE A 212 -8.79 -1.93 5.37
CA PHE A 212 -9.25 -1.69 4.00
C PHE A 212 -8.14 -1.08 3.15
N VAL A 213 -7.55 0.04 3.59
CA VAL A 213 -6.50 0.74 2.83
C VAL A 213 -5.29 -0.17 2.61
N LEU A 214 -4.87 -0.98 3.59
CA LEU A 214 -3.82 -1.98 3.39
C LEU A 214 -4.16 -2.99 2.29
N CYS A 215 -5.38 -3.56 2.32
CA CYS A 215 -5.80 -4.53 1.30
C CYS A 215 -5.82 -3.88 -0.10
N MET A 216 -6.37 -2.68 -0.19
CA MET A 216 -6.44 -1.90 -1.43
C MET A 216 -5.04 -1.61 -1.97
N GLU A 217 -4.16 -1.03 -1.15
CA GLU A 217 -2.78 -0.68 -1.55
C GLU A 217 -1.94 -1.93 -1.87
N SER A 218 -2.22 -3.05 -1.22
CA SER A 218 -1.53 -4.31 -1.55
C SER A 218 -1.91 -4.81 -2.94
N ILE A 219 -3.18 -4.67 -3.33
CA ILE A 219 -3.67 -5.04 -4.67
C ILE A 219 -3.14 -4.07 -5.72
N THR A 220 -3.15 -2.76 -5.43
CA THR A 220 -2.64 -1.76 -6.36
C THR A 220 -1.14 -1.98 -6.61
N ALA A 221 -0.35 -2.23 -5.57
CA ALA A 221 1.07 -2.53 -5.70
C ALA A 221 1.34 -3.83 -6.45
N ALA A 222 0.60 -4.91 -6.14
CA ALA A 222 0.82 -6.22 -6.75
C ALA A 222 0.35 -6.31 -8.21
N PHE A 223 -0.72 -5.59 -8.57
CA PHE A 223 -1.36 -5.71 -9.88
C PHE A 223 -1.36 -4.41 -10.67
N TRP A 224 -1.90 -3.31 -10.12
CA TRP A 224 -2.07 -2.06 -10.88
C TRP A 224 -0.75 -1.38 -11.21
N GLY A 225 0.26 -1.45 -10.34
CA GLY A 225 1.61 -0.95 -10.62
C GLY A 225 2.25 -1.64 -11.83
N PRO A 226 2.48 -2.98 -11.77
CA PRO A 226 3.04 -3.72 -12.89
C PRO A 226 2.21 -3.61 -14.18
N LEU A 227 0.87 -3.71 -14.09
CA LEU A 227 0.00 -3.62 -15.25
C LEU A 227 -0.02 -2.21 -15.86
N SER A 228 0.23 -1.15 -15.10
CA SER A 228 0.35 0.20 -15.65
C SER A 228 1.56 0.30 -16.57
N PHE A 229 2.72 -0.25 -16.18
CA PHE A 229 3.90 -0.31 -17.07
C PHE A 229 3.64 -1.15 -18.32
N VAL A 230 2.98 -2.31 -18.18
CA VAL A 230 2.58 -3.13 -19.33
C VAL A 230 1.65 -2.35 -20.26
N THR A 231 0.66 -1.64 -19.71
CA THR A 231 -0.28 -0.82 -20.48
C THR A 231 0.44 0.28 -21.24
N ALA A 232 1.36 1.00 -20.59
CA ALA A 232 2.20 2.01 -21.23
C ALA A 232 3.01 1.43 -22.41
N ALA A 233 3.62 0.26 -22.23
CA ALA A 233 4.36 -0.42 -23.29
C ALA A 233 3.46 -0.83 -24.46
N LEU A 234 2.27 -1.37 -24.19
CA LEU A 234 1.27 -1.73 -25.21
C LEU A 234 0.81 -0.52 -26.01
N ILE A 235 0.61 0.64 -25.37
CA ILE A 235 0.27 1.88 -26.07
C ILE A 235 1.44 2.35 -26.94
N ALA A 236 2.67 2.32 -26.40
CA ALA A 236 3.87 2.76 -27.12
C ALA A 236 4.08 2.01 -28.44
N VAL A 237 3.79 0.70 -28.47
CA VAL A 237 3.92 -0.15 -29.67
C VAL A 237 2.63 -0.30 -30.49
N ASP A 238 1.57 0.45 -30.14
CA ASP A 238 0.24 0.37 -30.76
C ASP A 238 -0.38 -1.05 -30.78
N HIS A 239 -0.18 -1.79 -29.68
CA HIS A 239 -0.66 -3.16 -29.60
C HIS A 239 -2.20 -3.23 -29.54
N PRO A 240 -2.88 -4.20 -30.19
CA PRO A 240 -4.33 -4.34 -30.13
C PRO A 240 -4.90 -4.50 -28.70
N LEU A 241 -4.10 -5.05 -27.79
CA LEU A 241 -4.47 -5.21 -26.37
C LEU A 241 -4.36 -3.93 -25.53
N ARG A 242 -3.91 -2.80 -26.10
CA ARG A 242 -3.79 -1.53 -25.37
C ARG A 242 -5.10 -1.09 -24.72
N HIS A 243 -6.24 -1.23 -25.43
CA HIS A 243 -7.55 -0.82 -24.94
C HIS A 243 -8.10 -1.75 -23.83
N PRO A 244 -8.07 -3.09 -23.99
CA PRO A 244 -8.39 -4.00 -22.88
C PRO A 244 -7.60 -3.73 -21.60
N PHE A 245 -6.27 -3.59 -21.70
CA PHE A 245 -5.43 -3.33 -20.52
C PHE A 245 -5.68 -1.95 -19.91
N THR A 246 -5.87 -0.93 -20.75
CA THR A 246 -6.29 0.42 -20.30
C THR A 246 -7.57 0.33 -19.49
N ILE A 247 -8.59 -0.40 -19.95
CA ILE A 247 -9.87 -0.56 -19.22
C ILE A 247 -9.65 -1.30 -17.90
N ILE A 248 -8.91 -2.41 -17.89
CA ILE A 248 -8.68 -3.22 -16.69
C ILE A 248 -8.02 -2.40 -15.58
N VAL A 249 -6.90 -1.73 -15.89
CA VAL A 249 -6.16 -0.94 -14.90
C VAL A 249 -6.96 0.28 -14.47
N SER A 250 -7.55 1.01 -15.41
CA SER A 250 -8.34 2.21 -15.11
C SER A 250 -9.56 1.88 -14.25
N LEU A 251 -10.26 0.78 -14.53
CA LEU A 251 -11.39 0.35 -13.72
C LEU A 251 -10.96 -0.04 -12.30
N GLY A 252 -9.82 -0.72 -12.16
CA GLY A 252 -9.24 -1.06 -10.87
C GLY A 252 -8.93 0.18 -10.03
N GLN A 253 -8.30 1.20 -10.63
CA GLN A 253 -8.01 2.48 -9.98
C GLN A 253 -9.28 3.22 -9.57
N PHE A 254 -10.22 3.39 -10.52
CA PHE A 254 -11.49 4.07 -10.26
C PHE A 254 -12.30 3.37 -9.16
N TYR A 255 -12.41 2.05 -9.22
CA TYR A 255 -13.17 1.27 -8.25
C TYR A 255 -12.52 1.29 -6.86
N GLY A 256 -11.19 1.17 -6.79
CA GLY A 256 -10.45 1.29 -5.54
C GLY A 256 -10.72 2.62 -4.85
N ASP A 257 -10.65 3.71 -5.61
CA ASP A 257 -10.85 5.06 -5.05
C ASP A 257 -12.31 5.31 -4.65
N VAL A 258 -13.28 4.79 -5.40
CA VAL A 258 -14.70 4.80 -4.97
C VAL A 258 -14.89 4.10 -3.63
N LEU A 259 -14.26 2.93 -3.43
CA LEU A 259 -14.31 2.23 -2.15
C LEU A 259 -13.53 2.96 -1.04
N TYR A 260 -12.43 3.62 -1.38
CA TYR A 260 -11.64 4.43 -0.46
C TYR A 260 -12.47 5.56 0.17
N TYR A 261 -13.18 6.33 -0.67
CA TYR A 261 -14.12 7.34 -0.18
C TYR A 261 -15.31 6.73 0.53
N ALA A 262 -15.93 5.70 -0.04
CA ALA A 262 -17.14 5.11 0.52
C ALA A 262 -16.91 4.57 1.94
N THR A 263 -15.76 3.93 2.19
CA THR A 263 -15.40 3.43 3.53
C THR A 263 -15.13 4.57 4.50
N SER A 264 -14.44 5.64 4.09
CA SER A 264 -14.19 6.80 4.96
C SER A 264 -15.49 7.49 5.35
N LEU A 265 -16.37 7.74 4.37
CA LEU A 265 -17.63 8.44 4.59
C LEU A 265 -18.63 7.57 5.35
N PHE A 266 -18.57 6.25 5.17
CA PHE A 266 -19.37 5.32 5.96
C PHE A 266 -18.96 5.35 7.43
N ASP A 267 -17.66 5.28 7.73
CA ASP A 267 -17.15 5.35 9.11
C ASP A 267 -17.50 6.70 9.76
N GLU A 268 -17.39 7.80 9.02
CA GLU A 268 -17.79 9.12 9.52
C GLU A 268 -19.29 9.19 9.80
N GLY A 269 -20.13 8.75 8.85
CA GLY A 269 -21.59 8.83 8.97
C GLY A 269 -22.20 7.85 9.98
N MET A 270 -21.62 6.66 10.13
CA MET A 270 -22.18 5.59 10.96
C MET A 270 -21.51 5.49 12.33
N LEU A 271 -20.20 5.74 12.42
CA LEU A 271 -19.40 5.56 13.63
C LEU A 271 -18.95 6.90 14.23
N GLY A 272 -19.15 8.02 13.53
CA GLY A 272 -18.65 9.33 13.95
C GLY A 272 -17.12 9.42 13.94
N LEU A 273 -16.46 8.54 13.20
CA LEU A 273 -15.00 8.49 13.11
C LEU A 273 -14.52 9.36 11.95
N THR A 274 -13.82 10.45 12.28
CA THR A 274 -13.10 11.24 11.29
C THR A 274 -11.63 10.87 11.29
N TYR A 275 -11.08 10.69 10.09
CA TYR A 275 -9.67 10.34 9.90
C TYR A 275 -8.84 11.49 9.35
N SER A 276 -9.49 12.58 8.94
CA SER A 276 -8.84 13.76 8.38
C SER A 276 -8.65 14.81 9.44
N ARG A 277 -7.55 15.56 9.32
CA ARG A 277 -7.38 16.79 10.08
C ARG A 277 -8.43 17.84 9.67
N PRO A 278 -8.88 18.70 10.60
CA PRO A 278 -9.95 19.66 10.35
C PRO A 278 -9.55 20.80 9.40
N GLU A 279 -8.25 21.04 9.18
CA GLU A 279 -7.80 22.06 8.25
C GLU A 279 -8.19 21.70 6.81
N ALA A 280 -8.84 22.64 6.12
CA ALA A 280 -9.38 22.44 4.78
C ALA A 280 -8.35 21.96 3.75
N ALA A 281 -7.07 22.31 3.92
CA ALA A 281 -5.99 21.87 3.04
C ALA A 281 -5.82 20.34 3.03
N TYR A 282 -5.97 19.67 4.17
CA TYR A 282 -5.83 18.22 4.26
C TYR A 282 -7.04 17.51 3.66
N TYR A 283 -8.25 17.94 4.02
CA TYR A 283 -9.45 17.31 3.47
C TYR A 283 -9.64 17.63 1.97
N TRP A 284 -9.72 18.90 1.59
CA TRP A 284 -10.02 19.26 0.19
C TRP A 284 -8.81 19.13 -0.72
N GLY A 285 -7.62 19.46 -0.23
CA GLY A 285 -6.40 19.41 -1.02
C GLY A 285 -5.89 17.98 -1.19
N TYR A 286 -5.65 17.25 -0.11
CA TYR A 286 -5.07 15.91 -0.19
C TYR A 286 -6.15 14.85 -0.36
N PHE A 287 -7.11 14.77 0.56
CA PHE A 287 -8.09 13.69 0.54
C PHE A 287 -8.99 13.75 -0.70
N VAL A 288 -9.50 14.92 -1.10
CA VAL A 288 -10.38 15.05 -2.28
C VAL A 288 -9.58 15.26 -3.57
N LEU A 289 -8.81 16.34 -3.68
CA LEU A 289 -8.22 16.74 -4.96
C LEU A 289 -7.12 15.78 -5.45
N MET A 290 -6.23 15.30 -4.59
CA MET A 290 -5.15 14.39 -5.06
C MET A 290 -5.72 13.05 -5.54
N ASN A 291 -6.72 12.50 -4.86
CA ASN A 291 -7.37 11.26 -5.28
C ASN A 291 -8.26 11.45 -6.52
N ALA A 292 -8.86 12.64 -6.72
CA ALA A 292 -9.72 12.91 -7.88
C ALA A 292 -9.06 12.63 -9.25
N PHE A 293 -7.73 12.69 -9.35
CA PHE A 293 -7.01 12.29 -10.57
C PHE A 293 -7.23 10.80 -10.91
N TRP A 294 -7.25 9.92 -9.92
CA TRP A 294 -7.52 8.47 -10.05
C TRP A 294 -9.01 8.13 -10.24
N ILE A 295 -9.90 9.13 -10.17
CA ILE A 295 -11.30 9.01 -10.61
C ILE A 295 -11.44 9.49 -12.04
N VAL A 296 -11.10 10.75 -12.28
CA VAL A 296 -11.45 11.46 -13.51
C VAL A 296 -10.67 10.93 -14.72
N ILE A 297 -9.35 10.77 -14.59
CA ILE A 297 -8.52 10.31 -15.71
C ILE A 297 -8.89 8.87 -16.08
N PRO A 298 -8.97 7.91 -15.12
CA PRO A 298 -9.41 6.55 -15.42
C PRO A 298 -10.81 6.47 -16.05
N ALA A 299 -11.78 7.26 -15.58
CA ALA A 299 -13.13 7.29 -16.17
C ALA A 299 -13.10 7.72 -17.65
N ILE A 300 -12.30 8.74 -17.99
CA ILE A 300 -12.11 9.19 -19.38
C ILE A 300 -11.45 8.09 -20.21
N LEU A 301 -10.40 7.44 -19.69
CA LEU A 301 -9.66 6.38 -20.39
C LEU A 301 -10.54 5.13 -20.65
N ILE A 302 -11.39 4.77 -19.70
CA ILE A 302 -12.39 3.70 -19.86
C ILE A 302 -13.34 4.08 -21.00
N TRP A 303 -13.93 5.27 -20.96
CA TRP A 303 -14.87 5.71 -21.98
C TRP A 303 -14.24 5.74 -23.37
N GLN A 304 -13.03 6.28 -23.51
CA GLN A 304 -12.29 6.31 -24.77
C GLN A 304 -12.02 4.90 -25.31
N SER A 305 -11.56 3.99 -24.44
CA SER A 305 -11.23 2.61 -24.81
C SER A 305 -12.48 1.79 -25.16
N VAL A 306 -13.58 1.95 -24.43
CA VAL A 306 -14.87 1.31 -24.78
C VAL A 306 -15.36 1.81 -26.14
N ARG A 307 -15.28 3.12 -26.42
CA ARG A 307 -15.65 3.66 -27.72
C ARG A 307 -14.75 3.15 -28.85
N ALA A 308 -13.45 3.03 -28.62
CA ALA A 308 -12.52 2.48 -29.59
C ALA A 308 -12.84 1.01 -29.90
N SER A 309 -13.02 0.19 -28.87
CA SER A 309 -13.40 -1.22 -29.00
C SER A 309 -14.74 -1.38 -29.74
N SER A 310 -15.76 -0.60 -29.38
CA SER A 310 -17.07 -0.62 -30.04
C SER A 310 -16.97 -0.30 -31.54
N ARG A 311 -16.19 0.71 -31.92
CA ARG A 311 -15.96 1.05 -33.34
C ARG A 311 -15.25 -0.08 -34.09
N ALA A 312 -14.26 -0.73 -33.46
CA ALA A 312 -13.54 -1.85 -34.06
C ALA A 312 -14.49 -3.03 -34.36
N PHE A 313 -15.32 -3.43 -33.38
CA PHE A 313 -16.31 -4.49 -33.60
C PHE A 313 -17.37 -4.12 -34.65
N ALA A 314 -17.81 -2.86 -34.69
CA ALA A 314 -18.75 -2.39 -35.71
C ALA A 314 -18.12 -2.46 -37.12
N ALA A 315 -16.84 -2.10 -37.26
CA ALA A 315 -16.12 -2.21 -38.52
C ALA A 315 -15.94 -3.67 -38.96
N LEU A 316 -15.57 -4.56 -38.03
CA LEU A 316 -15.45 -5.99 -38.31
C LEU A 316 -16.77 -6.58 -38.81
N LYS A 317 -17.87 -6.30 -38.11
CA LYS A 317 -19.22 -6.75 -38.53
C LYS A 317 -19.61 -6.25 -39.93
N ARG A 318 -19.21 -5.03 -40.31
CA ARG A 318 -19.44 -4.50 -41.67
C ARG A 318 -18.59 -5.23 -42.70
N ALA A 319 -17.32 -5.48 -42.40
CA ALA A 319 -16.42 -6.22 -43.29
C ALA A 319 -16.92 -7.65 -43.54
N GLU A 320 -17.33 -8.36 -42.49
CA GLU A 320 -17.89 -9.71 -42.58
C GLU A 320 -19.15 -9.75 -43.47
N LYS A 321 -20.05 -8.77 -43.33
CA LYS A 321 -21.23 -8.66 -44.19
C LYS A 321 -20.87 -8.46 -45.65
N LEU A 322 -19.90 -7.61 -45.95
CA LEU A 322 -19.46 -7.34 -47.32
C LEU A 322 -18.77 -8.57 -47.94
N LEU A 323 -17.95 -9.29 -47.17
CA LEU A 323 -17.30 -10.52 -47.61
C LEU A 323 -18.33 -11.61 -47.91
N ASN A 324 -19.30 -11.82 -47.02
CA ASN A 324 -20.35 -12.84 -47.20
C ASN A 324 -21.30 -12.49 -48.35
N GLY A 325 -21.67 -11.22 -48.51
CA GLY A 325 -22.48 -10.76 -49.65
C GLY A 325 -21.73 -10.83 -50.99
N GLY A 326 -20.42 -10.56 -50.99
CA GLY A 326 -19.55 -10.70 -52.17
C GLY A 326 -19.40 -12.17 -52.61
N LEU A 327 -19.25 -13.09 -51.66
CA LEU A 327 -19.19 -14.53 -51.94
C LEU A 327 -20.51 -15.04 -52.54
N GLN A 328 -21.66 -14.62 -52.02
CA GLN A 328 -22.97 -14.99 -52.59
C GLN A 328 -23.13 -14.51 -54.04
N ASN A 329 -22.71 -13.28 -54.34
CA ASN A 329 -22.77 -12.72 -55.70
C ASN A 329 -21.75 -13.37 -56.66
N GLY A 330 -20.60 -13.81 -56.17
CA GLY A 330 -19.58 -14.51 -56.97
C GLY A 330 -19.99 -15.94 -57.35
N HIS A 331 -20.71 -16.65 -56.48
CA HIS A 331 -21.28 -17.96 -56.79
C HIS A 331 -22.42 -17.87 -57.82
N ALA A 332 -23.26 -16.84 -57.72
CA ALA A 332 -24.34 -16.61 -58.68
C ALA A 332 -23.82 -16.37 -60.12
N LYS A 333 -22.68 -15.66 -60.27
CA LYS A 333 -22.05 -15.41 -61.58
C LYS A 333 -21.33 -16.60 -62.21
N LYS A 334 -20.95 -17.63 -61.44
CA LYS A 334 -20.33 -18.85 -61.96
C LYS A 334 -21.34 -19.94 -62.32
N ALA A 335 -22.60 -19.77 -61.92
CA ALA A 335 -23.69 -20.71 -62.18
C ALA A 335 -24.54 -20.34 -63.41
N GLN A 336 -24.21 -19.24 -64.10
CA GLN A 336 -24.70 -18.84 -65.42
C GLN A 336 -23.59 -19.10 -66.43
#